data_AF-A0A9W7JMK5-F1
#
_entry.id   AF-A0A9W7JMK5-F1
#
_cell.length_a   1.000
_cell.length_b   1.000
_cell.length_c   1.000
_cell.angle_alpha   90.00
_cell.angle_beta   90.00
_cell.angle_gamma   90.00
#
_symmetry.space_group_name_H-M   'P 1'
#
loop_
_entity.id
_entity.type
_entity.pdbx_description
1 polymer ?
#
loop_
_entity_poly.entity_id
_entity_poly.type
_entity_poly.pdbx_seq_one_letter_code
_entity_poly.pdbx_strand_id
1 'polypeptide(L)'
;MSGEEGGGEAAAMAAANNDSATKPWAEELPAIGSLKDSKDSAIRSARSLLHNSSTHLRSFQDFLPQASSQYKSYEDAFFNKLKEGVRSAKEHPGAAVGITISAALFLMPGPRRLLFRNTLGRFQSEEAKFLRAEKNVKELNLSVDLMKKESSKLLERAALAEKDMKRGHKELMNTGGQIHRLAKSVYKVEAEAADLMDGLREIPGRDALKLRAEASRAFS
;
A
#
# COMPACT_ATOMS: atom_id res chain seq x y z
N MET A 1 -31.29 48.99 -74.57
CA MET A 1 -31.95 47.71 -74.19
C MET A 1 -30.90 46.92 -73.41
N SER A 2 -30.98 46.76 -72.08
CA SER A 2 -32.12 46.35 -71.21
C SER A 2 -32.47 44.87 -71.40
N GLY A 3 -32.38 44.08 -70.33
CA GLY A 3 -32.63 42.63 -70.30
C GLY A 3 -32.12 41.94 -69.03
N GLU A 4 -32.99 41.80 -68.02
CA GLU A 4 -32.78 41.12 -66.73
C GLU A 4 -34.01 40.19 -66.45
N GLU A 5 -34.06 39.23 -65.51
CA GLU A 5 -33.23 38.84 -64.34
C GLU A 5 -32.81 37.33 -64.44
N GLY A 6 -32.66 36.44 -63.43
CA GLY A 6 -32.78 36.51 -61.95
C GLY A 6 -32.84 35.12 -61.26
N GLY A 7 -32.11 34.91 -60.14
CA GLY A 7 -32.21 33.75 -59.21
C GLY A 7 -31.63 32.40 -59.70
N GLY A 8 -30.99 31.53 -58.89
CA GLY A 8 -30.52 31.64 -57.50
C GLY A 8 -31.37 30.88 -56.47
N GLU A 9 -31.01 29.62 -56.12
CA GLU A 9 -31.26 29.04 -54.78
C GLU A 9 -30.49 27.73 -54.49
N ALA A 10 -30.44 27.38 -53.20
CA ALA A 10 -29.67 26.35 -52.49
C ALA A 10 -29.47 24.99 -53.20
N ALA A 11 -28.32 24.33 -53.20
CA ALA A 11 -27.35 24.04 -52.12
C ALA A 11 -27.83 23.07 -51.02
N ALA A 12 -27.19 21.89 -51.01
CA ALA A 12 -27.02 20.94 -49.89
C ALA A 12 -28.14 19.95 -49.48
N MET A 13 -27.63 18.76 -49.10
CA MET A 13 -28.06 17.92 -47.95
C MET A 13 -28.84 16.61 -48.21
N ALA A 14 -28.16 15.57 -48.72
CA ALA A 14 -28.35 14.12 -48.43
C ALA A 14 -27.42 13.33 -49.38
N ALA A 15 -26.20 12.91 -49.06
CA ALA A 15 -25.69 12.19 -47.88
C ALA A 15 -26.26 10.76 -47.73
N ALA A 16 -25.43 9.79 -48.14
CA ALA A 16 -25.37 8.38 -47.69
C ALA A 16 -26.60 7.45 -47.85
N ASN A 17 -26.47 6.43 -48.71
CA ASN A 17 -25.89 5.15 -48.26
C ASN A 17 -25.63 4.15 -49.41
N ASN A 18 -24.79 3.15 -49.12
CA ASN A 18 -24.38 1.99 -49.92
C ASN A 18 -23.51 2.31 -51.16
N ASP A 19 -22.42 1.60 -51.47
CA ASP A 19 -21.92 0.34 -50.87
C ASP A 19 -20.46 0.39 -50.39
N SER A 20 -20.20 -0.48 -49.42
CA SER A 20 -18.89 -0.70 -48.80
C SER A 20 -18.04 -1.74 -49.56
N ALA A 21 -16.74 -1.80 -49.21
CA ALA A 21 -15.76 -2.81 -49.61
C ALA A 21 -15.21 -2.76 -51.07
N THR A 22 -14.14 -1.99 -51.27
CA THR A 22 -12.88 -2.41 -51.97
C THR A 22 -11.85 -1.26 -52.03
N LYS A 23 -11.32 -0.82 -50.88
CA LYS A 23 -10.10 0.03 -50.84
C LYS A 23 -9.16 -0.29 -49.65
N PRO A 24 -8.26 -1.27 -49.80
CA PRO A 24 -7.07 -1.34 -48.96
C PRO A 24 -5.81 -1.69 -49.79
N TRP A 25 -5.04 -0.69 -50.21
CA TRP A 25 -3.59 -0.77 -50.53
C TRP A 25 -3.02 0.57 -51.03
N ALA A 26 -3.82 1.39 -51.74
CA ALA A 26 -3.33 2.62 -52.37
C ALA A 26 -2.89 3.72 -51.39
N GLU A 27 -3.54 3.85 -50.23
CA GLU A 27 -3.14 4.81 -49.18
C GLU A 27 -2.04 4.27 -48.25
N GLU A 28 -1.75 2.97 -48.32
CA GLU A 28 -0.74 2.32 -47.47
C GLU A 28 0.68 2.54 -48.01
N LEU A 29 0.84 2.73 -49.33
CA LEU A 29 2.13 3.00 -49.97
C LEU A 29 2.85 4.27 -49.47
N PRO A 30 2.21 5.46 -49.38
CA PRO A 30 2.84 6.64 -48.79
C PRO A 30 3.09 6.48 -47.28
N ALA A 31 2.25 5.72 -46.57
CA ALA A 31 2.46 5.39 -45.16
C ALA A 31 3.69 4.47 -44.96
N ILE A 32 3.90 3.47 -45.81
CA ILE A 32 5.07 2.58 -45.82
C ILE A 32 6.35 3.38 -46.15
N GLY A 33 6.28 4.33 -47.09
CA GLY A 33 7.37 5.27 -47.37
C GLY A 33 7.73 6.10 -46.14
N SER A 34 6.74 6.77 -45.54
CA SER A 34 6.90 7.54 -44.31
C SER A 34 7.45 6.71 -43.13
N LEU A 35 7.01 5.45 -42.98
CA LEU A 35 7.49 4.54 -41.95
C LEU A 35 8.95 4.12 -42.20
N LYS A 36 9.35 3.96 -43.46
CA LYS A 36 10.74 3.68 -43.86
C LYS A 36 11.65 4.88 -43.60
N ASP A 37 11.21 6.08 -43.97
CA ASP A 37 11.94 7.33 -43.69
C ASP A 37 12.02 7.63 -42.19
N SER A 38 10.97 7.31 -41.43
CA SER A 38 10.95 7.35 -39.96
C SER A 38 11.96 6.36 -39.36
N LYS A 39 12.02 5.13 -39.89
CA LYS A 39 13.02 4.12 -39.47
C LYS A 39 14.44 4.55 -39.81
N ASP A 40 14.71 5.05 -41.01
CA ASP A 40 16.04 5.47 -41.43
C ASP A 40 16.50 6.75 -40.72
N SER A 41 15.58 7.66 -40.39
CA SER A 41 15.86 8.84 -39.54
C SER A 41 16.07 8.45 -38.07
N ALA A 42 15.31 7.50 -37.51
CA ALA A 42 15.55 6.95 -36.18
C ALA A 42 16.91 6.25 -36.09
N ILE A 43 17.31 5.47 -37.11
CA ILE A 43 18.64 4.85 -37.19
C ILE A 43 19.74 5.91 -37.31
N ARG A 44 19.53 6.97 -38.10
CA ARG A 44 20.49 8.09 -38.23
C ARG A 44 20.60 8.89 -36.93
N SER A 45 19.51 9.07 -36.20
CA SER A 45 19.45 9.72 -34.87
C SER A 45 20.13 8.88 -33.78
N ALA A 46 19.88 7.57 -33.75
CA ALA A 46 20.58 6.65 -32.85
C ALA A 46 22.10 6.64 -33.14
N ARG A 47 22.50 6.66 -34.42
CA ARG A 47 23.90 6.79 -34.81
C ARG A 47 24.50 8.15 -34.44
N SER A 48 23.80 9.27 -34.58
CA SER A 48 24.33 10.58 -34.18
C SER A 48 24.45 10.72 -32.67
N LEU A 49 23.51 10.18 -31.89
CA LEU A 49 23.62 10.09 -30.43
C LEU A 49 24.81 9.22 -30.00
N LEU A 50 25.00 8.05 -30.61
CA LEU A 50 26.17 7.20 -30.36
C LEU A 50 27.47 7.90 -30.75
N HIS A 51 27.49 8.61 -31.89
CA HIS A 51 28.69 9.32 -32.35
C HIS A 51 29.03 10.51 -31.44
N ASN A 52 28.02 11.27 -30.98
CA ASN A 52 28.16 12.39 -30.06
C ASN A 52 28.60 11.90 -28.66
N SER A 53 27.99 10.83 -28.15
CA SER A 53 28.43 10.15 -26.94
C SER A 53 29.89 9.66 -27.07
N SER A 54 30.27 9.09 -28.22
CA SER A 54 31.64 8.64 -28.47
C SER A 54 32.66 9.77 -28.50
N THR A 55 32.30 10.98 -28.98
CA THR A 55 33.19 12.15 -28.95
C THR A 55 33.36 12.71 -27.55
N HIS A 56 32.30 12.72 -26.73
CA HIS A 56 32.41 13.07 -25.31
C HIS A 56 33.19 12.03 -24.49
N LEU A 57 33.05 10.73 -24.79
CA LEU A 57 33.84 9.67 -24.16
C LEU A 57 35.31 9.72 -24.60
N ARG A 58 35.59 10.03 -25.86
CA ARG A 58 36.96 10.23 -26.37
C ARG A 58 37.62 11.45 -25.74
N SER A 59 36.95 12.60 -25.67
CA SER A 59 37.54 13.75 -24.96
C SER A 59 37.78 13.46 -23.48
N PHE A 60 36.89 12.71 -22.81
CA PHE A 60 37.18 12.20 -21.46
C PHE A 60 38.38 11.26 -21.40
N GLN A 61 38.60 10.41 -22.41
CA GLN A 61 39.80 9.56 -22.53
C GLN A 61 41.07 10.37 -22.79
N ASP A 62 40.98 11.54 -23.44
CA ASP A 62 42.10 12.46 -23.65
C ASP A 62 42.41 13.29 -22.38
N PHE A 63 41.37 13.65 -21.61
CA PHE A 63 41.55 14.32 -20.31
C PHE A 63 42.00 13.37 -19.20
N LEU A 64 41.70 12.07 -19.26
CA LEU A 64 42.15 11.07 -18.28
C LEU A 64 43.69 11.03 -18.09
N PRO A 65 44.55 10.95 -19.11
CA PRO A 65 46.00 10.98 -18.92
C PRO A 65 46.48 12.33 -18.38
N GLN A 66 45.92 13.46 -18.83
CA GLN A 66 46.28 14.79 -18.33
C GLN A 66 45.87 15.00 -16.86
N ALA A 67 44.67 14.56 -16.49
CA ALA A 67 44.22 14.55 -15.10
C ALA A 67 45.07 13.59 -14.26
N SER A 68 45.47 12.44 -14.81
CA SER A 68 46.33 11.49 -14.11
C SER A 68 47.76 11.99 -13.90
N SER A 69 48.32 12.78 -14.83
CA SER A 69 49.67 13.34 -14.70
C SER A 69 49.69 14.53 -13.74
N GLN A 70 48.67 15.39 -13.79
CA GLN A 70 48.41 16.42 -12.79
C GLN A 70 48.24 15.79 -11.40
N TYR A 71 47.37 14.78 -11.28
CA TYR A 71 47.15 14.04 -10.03
C TYR A 71 48.43 13.42 -9.50
N LYS A 72 49.21 12.70 -10.33
CA LYS A 72 50.50 12.13 -9.95
C LYS A 72 51.50 13.20 -9.49
N SER A 73 51.54 14.37 -10.12
CA SER A 73 52.41 15.46 -9.66
C SER A 73 52.02 15.98 -8.27
N TYR A 74 50.72 16.05 -7.95
CA TYR A 74 50.24 16.40 -6.61
C TYR A 74 50.44 15.26 -5.60
N GLU A 75 50.24 14.02 -6.02
CA GLU A 75 50.45 12.80 -5.25
C GLU A 75 51.93 12.64 -4.85
N ASP A 76 52.86 12.80 -5.81
CA ASP A 76 54.30 12.79 -5.57
C ASP A 76 54.73 13.96 -4.69
N ALA A 77 54.21 15.18 -4.91
CA ALA A 77 54.51 16.32 -4.04
C ALA A 77 54.00 16.10 -2.60
N PHE A 78 52.79 15.56 -2.46
CA PHE A 78 52.20 15.20 -1.18
C PHE A 78 52.99 14.11 -0.46
N PHE A 79 53.31 13.00 -1.13
CA PHE A 79 54.08 11.92 -0.52
C PHE A 79 55.54 12.32 -0.23
N ASN A 80 56.17 13.18 -1.05
CA ASN A 80 57.48 13.73 -0.71
C ASN A 80 57.41 14.63 0.52
N LYS A 81 56.40 15.51 0.65
CA LYS A 81 56.18 16.32 1.87
C LYS A 81 55.83 15.47 3.09
N LEU A 82 55.09 14.38 2.91
CA LEU A 82 54.76 13.44 3.98
C LEU A 82 55.99 12.63 4.40
N LYS A 83 56.86 12.21 3.46
CA LYS A 83 58.14 11.54 3.71
C LYS A 83 59.17 12.46 4.38
N GLU A 84 59.21 13.73 3.98
CA GLU A 84 59.98 14.80 4.63
C GLU A 84 59.47 15.05 6.06
N GLY A 85 58.14 15.14 6.25
CA GLY A 85 57.50 15.23 7.56
C GLY A 85 57.73 14.02 8.46
N VAL A 86 57.74 12.79 7.91
CA VAL A 86 58.07 11.55 8.64
C VAL A 86 59.56 11.51 9.00
N ARG A 87 60.45 11.99 8.12
CA ARG A 87 61.88 12.12 8.40
C ARG A 87 62.14 13.15 9.51
N SER A 88 61.47 14.31 9.47
CA SER A 88 61.52 15.33 10.51
C SER A 88 60.88 14.86 11.83
N ALA A 89 59.79 14.08 11.77
CA ALA A 89 59.16 13.49 12.95
C ALA A 89 60.04 12.42 13.63
N LYS A 90 60.96 11.77 12.89
CA LYS A 90 62.00 10.90 13.47
C LYS A 90 63.00 11.71 14.32
N GLU A 91 63.23 12.98 14.00
CA GLU A 91 64.09 13.91 14.74
C GLU A 91 63.33 14.57 15.91
N HIS A 92 62.00 14.63 15.85
CA HIS A 92 61.11 15.15 16.89
C HIS A 92 60.04 14.13 17.34
N PRO A 93 60.34 13.23 18.30
CA PRO A 93 59.49 12.08 18.62
C PRO A 93 58.06 12.42 19.06
N GLY A 94 57.82 13.60 19.65
CA GLY A 94 56.48 14.06 20.01
C GLY A 94 55.55 14.27 18.80
N ALA A 95 56.09 14.68 17.64
CA ALA A 95 55.31 14.86 16.42
C ALA A 95 54.98 13.52 15.74
N ALA A 96 55.88 12.54 15.81
CA ALA A 96 55.67 11.21 15.24
C ALA A 96 54.47 10.47 15.86
N VAL A 97 54.22 10.67 17.16
CA VAL A 97 53.07 10.08 17.87
C VAL A 97 51.74 10.60 17.30
N GLY A 98 51.63 11.90 16.98
CA GLY A 98 50.41 12.46 16.39
C GLY A 98 50.11 11.95 14.97
N ILE A 99 51.15 11.82 14.14
CA ILE A 99 51.03 11.31 12.76
C ILE A 99 50.67 9.81 12.76
N THR A 100 51.30 9.01 13.64
CA THR A 100 51.02 7.58 13.74
C THR A 100 49.62 7.28 14.30
N ILE A 101 49.15 8.03 15.30
CA ILE A 101 47.77 7.91 15.81
C ILE A 101 46.75 8.26 14.74
N SER A 102 46.92 9.37 14.02
CA SER A 102 45.97 9.78 12.98
C SER A 102 45.96 8.81 11.78
N ALA A 103 47.12 8.33 11.33
CA ALA A 103 47.21 7.30 10.30
C ALA A 103 46.54 5.98 10.72
N ALA A 104 46.76 5.52 11.96
CA ALA A 104 46.10 4.34 12.51
C ALA A 104 44.57 4.49 12.53
N LEU A 105 44.07 5.69 12.88
CA LEU A 105 42.64 5.98 12.97
C LEU A 105 41.95 6.02 11.60
N PHE A 106 42.67 6.32 10.50
CA PHE A 106 42.16 6.18 9.13
C PHE A 106 42.26 4.75 8.58
N LEU A 107 43.31 4.00 8.96
CA LEU A 107 43.55 2.64 8.46
C LEU A 107 42.66 1.59 9.15
N MET A 108 42.28 1.81 10.41
CA MET A 108 41.41 0.91 11.18
C MET A 108 39.97 0.87 10.62
N PRO A 109 39.38 -0.32 10.40
CA PRO A 109 38.09 -0.45 9.72
C PRO A 109 36.89 0.14 10.49
N GLY A 110 36.96 0.17 11.83
CA GLY A 110 35.94 0.76 12.70
C GLY A 110 35.80 2.29 12.54
N PRO A 111 36.81 3.09 12.91
CA PRO A 111 36.77 4.55 12.76
C PRO A 111 36.58 5.00 11.31
N ARG A 112 37.13 4.29 10.32
CA ARG A 112 36.84 4.55 8.90
C ARG A 112 35.33 4.46 8.60
N ARG A 113 34.63 3.43 9.09
CA ARG A 113 33.16 3.29 8.96
C ARG A 113 32.41 4.38 9.73
N LEU A 114 32.90 4.80 10.90
CA LEU A 114 32.32 5.90 11.68
C LEU A 114 32.39 7.22 10.90
N LEU A 115 33.57 7.58 10.37
CA LEU A 115 33.79 8.78 9.57
C LEU A 115 32.86 8.79 8.36
N PHE A 116 32.84 7.73 7.55
CA PHE A 116 31.95 7.68 6.38
C PHE A 116 30.46 7.80 6.74
N ARG A 117 30.01 7.18 7.83
CA ARG A 117 28.60 7.26 8.24
C ARG A 117 28.20 8.66 8.74
N ASN A 118 29.15 9.43 9.27
CA ASN A 118 28.90 10.77 9.81
C ASN A 118 29.14 11.90 8.79
N THR A 119 30.10 11.75 7.86
CA THR A 119 30.41 12.77 6.83
C THR A 119 29.62 12.56 5.55
N LEU A 120 29.64 11.37 4.93
CA LEU A 120 28.89 11.11 3.69
C LEU A 120 27.37 11.07 3.91
N GLY A 121 26.90 10.76 5.12
CA GLY A 121 25.49 10.86 5.49
C GLY A 121 24.93 12.28 5.35
N ARG A 122 25.77 13.33 5.50
CA ARG A 122 25.35 14.74 5.33
C ARG A 122 25.21 15.15 3.86
N PHE A 123 25.92 14.48 2.94
CA PHE A 123 25.90 14.75 1.50
C PHE A 123 24.77 14.06 0.74
N GLN A 124 23.76 13.47 1.42
CA GLN A 124 22.51 13.13 0.73
C GLN A 124 21.85 14.41 0.22
N SER A 125 21.67 14.49 -1.11
CA SER A 125 21.07 15.65 -1.77
C SER A 125 19.68 15.95 -1.20
N GLU A 126 19.28 17.22 -1.29
CA GLU A 126 17.96 17.65 -0.84
C GLU A 126 16.85 16.93 -1.61
N GLU A 127 17.07 16.68 -2.90
CA GLU A 127 16.24 15.83 -3.76
C GLU A 127 16.10 14.41 -3.21
N ALA A 128 17.19 13.75 -2.78
CA ALA A 128 17.13 12.40 -2.22
C ALA A 128 16.34 12.34 -0.90
N LYS A 129 16.41 13.40 -0.09
CA LYS A 129 15.60 13.55 1.14
C LYS A 129 14.12 13.79 0.79
N PHE A 130 13.85 14.65 -0.19
CA PHE A 130 12.50 14.95 -0.67
C PHE A 130 11.81 13.72 -1.27
N LEU A 131 12.47 13.01 -2.19
CA LEU A 131 11.95 11.76 -2.79
C LEU A 131 11.67 10.68 -1.73
N ARG A 132 12.51 10.60 -0.68
CA ARG A 132 12.28 9.70 0.45
C ARG A 132 11.06 10.12 1.28
N ALA A 133 10.89 11.42 1.54
CA ALA A 133 9.71 11.93 2.24
C ALA A 133 8.44 11.71 1.42
N GLU A 134 8.46 11.99 0.12
CA GLU A 134 7.35 11.78 -0.82
C GLU A 134 6.94 10.29 -0.88
N LYS A 135 7.92 9.37 -0.97
CA LYS A 135 7.65 7.93 -0.90
C LYS A 135 6.98 7.56 0.43
N ASN A 136 7.50 8.02 1.56
CA ASN A 136 6.94 7.74 2.88
C ASN A 136 5.50 8.27 3.02
N VAL A 137 5.20 9.46 2.49
CA VAL A 137 3.84 10.03 2.49
C VAL A 137 2.88 9.22 1.60
N LYS A 138 3.33 8.74 0.44
CA LYS A 138 2.54 7.85 -0.43
C LYS A 138 2.24 6.51 0.25
N GLU A 139 3.25 5.91 0.87
CA GLU A 139 3.12 4.65 1.63
C GLU A 139 2.17 4.81 2.83
N LEU A 140 2.30 5.91 3.58
CA LEU A 140 1.42 6.22 4.70
C LEU A 140 -0.04 6.43 4.24
N ASN A 141 -0.29 7.18 3.16
CA ASN A 141 -1.64 7.35 2.61
C ASN A 141 -2.29 6.02 2.25
N LEU A 142 -1.56 5.12 1.57
CA LEU A 142 -2.05 3.78 1.26
C LEU A 142 -2.40 3.00 2.54
N SER A 143 -1.53 3.04 3.56
CA SER A 143 -1.80 2.38 4.85
C SER A 143 -3.04 2.96 5.57
N VAL A 144 -3.22 4.27 5.53
CA VAL A 144 -4.35 4.97 6.16
C VAL A 144 -5.66 4.63 5.44
N ASP A 145 -5.66 4.53 4.11
CA ASP A 145 -6.85 4.16 3.35
C ASP A 145 -7.22 2.68 3.48
N LEU A 146 -6.25 1.79 3.67
CA LEU A 146 -6.51 0.40 4.08
C LEU A 146 -7.11 0.36 5.50
N MET A 147 -6.49 1.05 6.46
CA MET A 147 -6.96 1.13 7.84
C MET A 147 -8.39 1.70 7.95
N LYS A 148 -8.74 2.73 7.17
CA LYS A 148 -10.12 3.26 7.09
C LYS A 148 -11.11 2.19 6.61
N LYS A 149 -10.77 1.44 5.57
CA LYS A 149 -11.62 0.37 4.98
C LYS A 149 -11.77 -0.84 5.91
N GLU A 150 -10.77 -1.14 6.73
CA GLU A 150 -10.84 -2.20 7.72
C GLU A 150 -11.62 -1.75 8.97
N SER A 151 -11.39 -0.51 9.43
CA SER A 151 -12.12 0.10 10.53
C SER A 151 -13.63 0.18 10.24
N SER A 152 -14.05 0.60 9.04
CA SER A 152 -15.48 0.63 8.68
C SER A 152 -16.12 -0.76 8.72
N LYS A 153 -15.46 -1.78 8.18
CA LYS A 153 -15.92 -3.18 8.23
C LYS A 153 -16.02 -3.71 9.67
N LEU A 154 -15.09 -3.33 10.54
CA LEU A 154 -15.12 -3.71 11.96
C LEU A 154 -16.26 -3.02 12.70
N LEU A 155 -16.51 -1.73 12.44
CA LEU A 155 -17.64 -0.99 13.01
C LEU A 155 -18.99 -1.55 12.54
N GLU A 156 -19.15 -1.88 11.26
CA GLU A 156 -20.36 -2.53 10.73
C GLU A 156 -20.63 -3.88 11.42
N ARG A 157 -19.59 -4.71 11.58
CA ARG A 157 -19.69 -6.00 12.28
C ARG A 157 -20.00 -5.83 13.77
N ALA A 158 -19.39 -4.85 14.43
CA ALA A 158 -19.64 -4.54 15.84
C ALA A 158 -21.07 -4.04 16.07
N ALA A 159 -21.57 -3.14 15.21
CA ALA A 159 -22.94 -2.64 15.29
C ALA A 159 -23.99 -3.73 15.03
N LEU A 160 -23.72 -4.66 14.09
CA LEU A 160 -24.56 -5.83 13.87
C LEU A 160 -24.57 -6.76 15.08
N ALA A 161 -23.39 -7.08 15.63
CA ALA A 161 -23.25 -7.91 16.82
C ALA A 161 -23.95 -7.28 18.04
N GLU A 162 -23.83 -5.96 18.25
CA GLU A 162 -24.53 -5.23 19.31
C GLU A 162 -26.06 -5.33 19.16
N LYS A 163 -26.57 -5.18 17.93
CA LYS A 163 -28.00 -5.33 17.63
C LYS A 163 -28.50 -6.73 17.94
N ASP A 164 -27.74 -7.77 17.58
CA ASP A 164 -28.07 -9.16 17.85
C ASP A 164 -27.97 -9.52 19.34
N MET A 165 -26.96 -9.01 20.06
CA MET A 165 -26.89 -9.14 21.52
C MET A 165 -28.09 -8.49 22.21
N LYS A 166 -28.48 -7.26 21.80
CA LYS A 166 -29.67 -6.58 22.34
C LYS A 166 -30.96 -7.33 22.03
N ARG A 167 -31.06 -7.99 20.87
CA ARG A 167 -32.18 -8.86 20.50
C ARG A 167 -32.24 -10.11 21.37
N GLY A 168 -31.14 -10.87 21.44
CA GLY A 168 -31.05 -12.09 22.25
C GLY A 168 -31.26 -11.83 23.75
N HIS A 169 -30.79 -10.70 24.28
CA HIS A 169 -31.04 -10.30 25.67
C HIS A 169 -32.54 -10.06 25.95
N LYS A 170 -33.27 -9.40 25.04
CA LYS A 170 -34.73 -9.21 25.17
C LYS A 170 -35.48 -10.54 25.11
N GLU A 171 -35.06 -11.44 24.22
CA GLU A 171 -35.64 -12.77 24.09
C GLU A 171 -35.41 -13.63 25.34
N LEU A 172 -34.19 -13.57 25.92
CA LEU A 172 -33.85 -14.23 27.18
C LEU A 172 -34.66 -13.67 28.36
N MET A 173 -34.87 -12.36 28.43
CA MET A 173 -35.70 -11.75 29.47
C MET A 173 -37.18 -12.12 29.34
N ASN A 174 -37.71 -12.20 28.11
CA ASN A 174 -39.09 -12.64 27.86
C ASN A 174 -39.28 -14.12 28.23
N THR A 175 -38.40 -15.00 27.76
CA THR A 175 -38.45 -16.45 28.06
C THR A 175 -38.23 -16.72 29.54
N GLY A 176 -37.27 -16.05 30.19
CA GLY A 176 -37.08 -16.11 31.65
C GLY A 176 -38.33 -15.67 32.43
N GLY A 177 -39.00 -14.61 31.98
CA GLY A 177 -40.29 -14.17 32.54
C GLY A 177 -41.41 -15.19 32.38
N GLN A 178 -41.48 -15.89 31.24
CA GLN A 178 -42.43 -16.98 31.01
C GLN A 178 -42.13 -18.20 31.89
N ILE A 179 -40.86 -18.62 31.98
CA ILE A 179 -40.41 -19.71 32.87
C ILE A 179 -40.73 -19.40 34.33
N HIS A 180 -40.48 -18.18 34.79
CA HIS A 180 -40.81 -17.77 36.16
C HIS A 180 -42.32 -17.82 36.45
N ARG A 181 -43.16 -17.38 35.51
CA ARG A 181 -44.63 -17.49 35.63
C ARG A 181 -45.08 -18.96 35.66
N LEU A 182 -44.53 -19.79 34.78
CA LEU A 182 -44.84 -21.22 34.71
C LEU A 182 -44.44 -21.93 36.01
N ALA A 183 -43.23 -21.69 36.53
CA ALA A 183 -42.77 -22.22 37.81
C ALA A 183 -43.70 -21.80 38.97
N LYS A 184 -44.15 -20.54 39.00
CA LYS A 184 -45.12 -20.07 40.00
C LYS A 184 -46.50 -20.75 39.87
N SER A 185 -46.98 -21.01 38.65
CA SER A 185 -48.23 -21.77 38.47
C SER A 185 -48.08 -23.25 38.83
N VAL A 186 -46.94 -23.88 38.51
CA VAL A 186 -46.66 -25.28 38.88
C VAL A 186 -46.61 -25.41 40.41
N TYR A 187 -45.88 -24.53 41.10
CA TYR A 187 -45.84 -24.49 42.57
C TYR A 187 -47.25 -24.36 43.19
N LYS A 188 -48.12 -23.53 42.59
CA LYS A 188 -49.51 -23.39 43.06
C LYS A 188 -50.32 -24.68 42.87
N VAL A 189 -50.20 -25.31 41.69
CA VAL A 189 -50.88 -26.58 41.39
C VAL A 189 -50.35 -27.72 42.29
N GLU A 190 -49.06 -27.74 42.57
CA GLU A 190 -48.44 -28.70 43.49
C GLU A 190 -48.95 -28.53 44.93
N ALA A 191 -49.06 -27.30 45.42
CA ALA A 191 -49.66 -27.01 46.72
C ALA A 191 -51.15 -27.41 46.78
N GLU A 192 -51.96 -27.04 45.78
CA GLU A 192 -53.37 -27.45 45.71
C GLU A 192 -53.56 -28.97 45.62
N ALA A 193 -52.63 -29.68 44.96
CA ALA A 193 -52.62 -31.14 44.88
C ALA A 193 -52.18 -31.79 46.21
N ALA A 194 -51.25 -31.19 46.94
CA ALA A 194 -50.85 -31.63 48.28
C ALA A 194 -52.01 -31.49 49.28
N ASP A 195 -52.64 -30.31 49.32
CA ASP A 195 -53.82 -30.04 50.17
C ASP A 195 -54.97 -31.03 49.87
N LEU A 196 -55.21 -31.34 48.58
CA LEU A 196 -56.21 -32.35 48.18
C LEU A 196 -55.83 -33.76 48.66
N MET A 197 -54.54 -34.13 48.60
CA MET A 197 -54.07 -35.45 49.03
C MET A 197 -54.14 -35.63 50.54
N ASP A 198 -53.90 -34.58 51.33
CA ASP A 198 -54.12 -34.59 52.77
C ASP A 198 -55.62 -34.59 53.11
N GLY A 199 -56.46 -33.81 52.41
CA GLY A 199 -57.93 -33.89 52.57
C GLY A 199 -58.51 -35.28 52.26
N LEU A 200 -57.99 -35.98 51.23
CA LEU A 200 -58.35 -37.37 50.93
C LEU A 200 -57.88 -38.38 52.00
N ARG A 201 -56.96 -37.99 52.89
CA ARG A 201 -56.48 -38.80 54.01
C ARG A 201 -57.38 -38.71 55.24
N GLU A 202 -58.13 -37.62 55.37
CA GLU A 202 -59.08 -37.39 56.48
C GLU A 202 -60.47 -38.01 56.24
N ILE A 203 -60.87 -38.21 54.96
CA ILE A 203 -62.17 -38.80 54.62
C ILE A 203 -62.15 -40.34 54.74
N PRO A 204 -63.05 -40.98 55.51
CA PRO A 204 -62.99 -42.41 55.82
C PRO A 204 -63.39 -43.31 54.63
N GLY A 205 -62.38 -43.72 53.85
CA GLY A 205 -62.26 -45.06 53.27
C GLY A 205 -63.08 -45.42 52.02
N ARG A 206 -64.38 -45.07 51.92
CA ARG A 206 -65.25 -45.56 50.83
C ARG A 206 -65.38 -44.62 49.63
N ASP A 207 -65.61 -43.34 49.84
CA ASP A 207 -65.80 -42.40 48.73
C ASP A 207 -64.47 -41.91 48.12
N ALA A 208 -63.40 -41.85 48.93
CA ALA A 208 -62.04 -41.54 48.46
C ALA A 208 -61.52 -42.54 47.40
N LEU A 209 -61.96 -43.80 47.45
CA LEU A 209 -61.61 -44.82 46.45
C LEU A 209 -62.32 -44.60 45.11
N LYS A 210 -63.57 -44.11 45.11
CA LYS A 210 -64.29 -43.74 43.89
C LYS A 210 -63.66 -42.52 43.22
N LEU A 211 -63.39 -41.47 44.00
CA LEU A 211 -62.80 -40.22 43.49
C LEU A 211 -61.38 -40.45 42.92
N ARG A 212 -60.57 -41.34 43.50
CA ARG A 212 -59.28 -41.75 42.91
C ARG A 212 -59.44 -42.49 41.57
N ALA A 213 -60.49 -43.30 41.41
CA ALA A 213 -60.76 -43.99 40.15
C ALA A 213 -61.25 -43.02 39.04
N GLU A 214 -62.00 -41.97 39.39
CA GLU A 214 -62.38 -40.92 38.44
C GLU A 214 -61.20 -40.01 38.09
N ALA A 215 -60.39 -39.59 39.07
CA ALA A 215 -59.19 -38.78 38.83
C ALA A 215 -58.19 -39.48 37.89
N SER A 216 -57.98 -40.80 38.08
CA SER A 216 -57.10 -41.59 37.19
C SER A 216 -57.66 -41.77 35.77
N ARG A 217 -58.98 -41.68 35.57
CA ARG A 217 -59.62 -41.65 34.24
C ARG A 217 -59.56 -40.27 33.57
N ALA A 218 -59.56 -39.20 34.35
CA ALA A 218 -59.50 -37.83 33.82
C ALA A 218 -58.07 -37.39 33.41
N PHE A 219 -57.06 -38.13 33.86
CA PHE A 219 -55.63 -37.84 33.65
C PHE A 219 -54.91 -38.82 32.71
N SER A 220 -55.66 -39.66 31.98
CA SER A 220 -55.15 -40.58 30.93
C SER A 220 -55.62 -40.15 29.55
#